data_AF-A0A347ZVB3-F1
#
_entry.id   AF-A0A347ZVB3-F1
#
_cell.length_a   1.000
_cell.length_b   1.000
_cell.length_c   1.000
_cell.angle_alpha   90.00
_cell.angle_beta   90.00
_cell.angle_gamma   90.00
#
_symmetry.space_group_name_H-M   'P 1'
#
loop_
_entity.id
_entity.type
_entity.pdbx_description
1 polymer ?
#
loop_
_entity_poly.entity_id
_entity_poly.type
_entity_poly.pdbx_seq_one_letter_code
_entity_poly.pdbx_strand_id
1 'polypeptide(L)'
;MEKMAYQAEEKEFDERVVDIARVAKVVKGGRKFHFRVTIVAGDNNGNIGLGVGKAGAVPEAMAKATLQAHKNMRKIALSGTTIPHEVIAKVGGAEVLLKPASLGTGVIAGGGVRAVVEAAGVRDILTKSLGSSNMLNVVKATFKALEQLQSAQNIAEMRGKPAKDLAPFWERRKDG
;
A
#
# COMPACT_ATOMS: atom_id res chain seq x y z
N MET A 1 -35.01 24.39 19.81
CA MET A 1 -34.14 24.24 18.63
C MET A 1 -33.04 23.26 18.99
N GLU A 2 -33.29 21.97 18.76
CA GLU A 2 -32.27 20.93 18.92
C GLU A 2 -31.22 21.08 17.81
N LYS A 3 -29.95 21.16 18.20
CA LYS A 3 -28.84 21.18 17.25
C LYS A 3 -28.69 19.78 16.67
N MET A 4 -29.00 19.62 15.38
CA MET A 4 -28.66 18.42 14.62
C MET A 4 -27.13 18.24 14.65
N ALA A 5 -26.66 17.15 15.26
CA ALA A 5 -25.27 16.75 15.20
C ALA A 5 -24.98 16.26 13.78
N TYR A 6 -24.15 17.00 13.04
CA TYR A 6 -23.66 16.59 11.73
C TYR A 6 -22.76 15.37 11.93
N GLN A 7 -23.27 14.17 11.63
CA GLN A 7 -22.42 12.98 11.54
C GLN A 7 -21.41 13.24 10.43
N ALA A 8 -20.13 13.30 10.77
CA ALA A 8 -19.07 13.39 9.78
C ALA A 8 -19.20 12.17 8.84
N GLU A 9 -19.30 12.40 7.53
CA GLU A 9 -19.29 11.33 6.53
C GLU A 9 -18.10 10.41 6.81
N GLU A 10 -18.38 9.13 7.07
CA GLU A 10 -17.33 8.13 7.20
C GLU A 10 -16.59 8.08 5.87
N LYS A 11 -15.29 8.41 5.88
CA LYS A 11 -14.45 8.27 4.70
C LYS A 11 -14.50 6.82 4.25
N GLU A 12 -15.02 6.62 3.04
CA GLU A 12 -15.10 5.31 2.42
C GLU A 12 -13.67 4.89 2.03
N PHE A 13 -13.10 3.97 2.80
CA PHE A 13 -11.79 3.38 2.51
C PHE A 13 -11.98 2.10 1.67
N ASP A 14 -11.17 1.93 0.64
CA ASP A 14 -11.05 0.68 -0.11
C ASP A 14 -10.27 -0.32 0.75
N GLU A 15 -10.99 -1.26 1.35
CA GLU A 15 -10.44 -2.33 2.16
C GLU A 15 -10.30 -3.63 1.35
N ARG A 16 -9.08 -4.15 1.29
CA ARG A 16 -8.75 -5.35 0.53
C ARG A 16 -8.07 -6.41 1.37
N VAL A 17 -8.65 -7.61 1.37
CA VAL A 17 -8.06 -8.77 2.03
C VAL A 17 -7.00 -9.37 1.12
N VAL A 18 -5.76 -9.45 1.62
CA VAL A 18 -4.62 -9.95 0.84
C VAL A 18 -4.32 -11.41 1.13
N ASP A 19 -4.37 -11.81 2.40
CA ASP A 19 -4.04 -13.16 2.84
C ASP A 19 -4.88 -13.56 4.06
N ILE A 20 -5.40 -14.79 4.03
CA ILE A 20 -6.04 -15.44 5.17
C ILE A 20 -5.31 -16.76 5.41
N ALA A 21 -4.61 -16.85 6.54
CA ALA A 21 -3.85 -18.02 6.92
C ALA A 21 -4.39 -18.64 8.21
N ARG A 22 -4.66 -19.95 8.20
CA ARG A 22 -4.93 -20.71 9.43
C ARG A 22 -3.60 -21.05 10.11
N VAL A 23 -3.42 -20.56 11.33
CA VAL A 23 -2.23 -20.81 12.15
C VAL A 23 -2.57 -21.66 13.36
N ALA A 24 -1.64 -22.48 13.83
CA ALA A 24 -1.88 -23.41 14.94
C ALA A 24 -0.80 -23.29 16.02
N LYS A 25 -1.22 -23.35 17.29
CA LYS A 25 -0.33 -23.56 18.44
C LYS A 25 -0.54 -24.97 18.99
N VAL A 26 0.52 -25.78 19.04
CA VAL A 26 0.48 -27.12 19.64
C VAL A 26 0.43 -27.00 21.16
N VAL A 27 -0.43 -27.81 21.80
CA VAL A 27 -0.61 -27.90 23.25
C VAL A 27 -0.65 -29.38 23.67
N LYS A 28 -0.55 -29.67 24.98
CA LYS A 28 -0.50 -31.04 25.52
C LYS A 28 -1.63 -31.97 25.03
N GLY A 29 -2.80 -31.42 24.68
CA GLY A 29 -3.98 -32.16 24.20
C GLY A 29 -4.39 -31.90 22.75
N GLY A 30 -3.52 -31.32 21.91
CA GLY A 30 -3.83 -31.11 20.49
C GLY A 30 -3.31 -29.81 19.90
N ARG A 31 -4.09 -29.16 19.03
CA ARG A 31 -3.73 -27.91 18.36
C ARG A 31 -4.82 -26.86 18.54
N LYS A 32 -4.46 -25.68 19.04
CA LYS A 32 -5.33 -24.50 19.07
C LYS A 32 -5.17 -23.74 17.75
N PHE A 33 -6.22 -23.74 16.94
CA PHE A 33 -6.24 -23.01 15.66
C PHE A 33 -6.67 -21.55 15.86
N HIS A 34 -6.10 -20.68 15.04
CA HIS A 34 -6.47 -19.28 14.89
C HIS A 34 -6.37 -18.92 13.42
N PHE A 35 -6.98 -17.81 13.03
CA PHE A 35 -6.83 -17.24 11.70
C PHE A 35 -6.03 -15.94 11.80
N ARG A 36 -5.03 -15.80 10.93
CA ARG A 36 -4.33 -14.55 10.67
C ARG A 36 -4.87 -13.97 9.37
N VAL A 37 -5.26 -12.70 9.40
CA VAL A 37 -5.76 -11.99 8.22
C VAL A 37 -4.89 -10.76 8.00
N THR A 38 -4.46 -10.56 6.76
CA THR A 38 -3.72 -9.37 6.32
C THR A 38 -4.63 -8.53 5.44
N ILE A 39 -4.90 -7.29 5.84
CA ILE A 39 -5.74 -6.33 5.12
C ILE A 39 -4.92 -5.11 4.76
N VAL A 40 -5.18 -4.58 3.58
CA VAL A 40 -4.73 -3.26 3.15
C VAL A 40 -5.95 -2.36 3.06
N ALA A 41 -5.84 -1.16 3.63
CA ALA A 41 -6.85 -0.12 3.50
C ALA A 41 -6.24 1.06 2.74
N GLY A 42 -7.03 1.75 1.92
CA GLY A 42 -6.57 2.95 1.23
C GLY A 42 -7.71 3.87 0.82
N ASP A 43 -7.40 5.14 0.56
CA ASP A 43 -8.40 6.13 0.11
C ASP A 43 -8.37 6.39 -1.40
N ASN A 44 -7.63 5.58 -2.16
CA ASN A 44 -7.37 5.78 -3.59
C ASN A 44 -6.76 7.14 -3.94
N ASN A 45 -6.22 7.87 -2.96
CA ASN A 45 -5.66 9.21 -3.13
C ASN A 45 -4.28 9.31 -2.45
N GLY A 46 -3.55 8.20 -2.42
CA GLY A 46 -2.20 8.14 -1.88
C GLY A 46 -2.12 7.99 -0.37
N ASN A 47 -3.20 7.72 0.36
CA ASN A 47 -3.12 7.24 1.74
C ASN A 47 -3.40 5.74 1.80
N ILE A 48 -2.48 4.98 2.41
CA ILE A 48 -2.60 3.53 2.57
C ILE A 48 -2.20 3.07 3.97
N GLY A 49 -2.79 1.97 4.41
CA GLY A 49 -2.54 1.36 5.70
C GLY A 49 -2.48 -0.16 5.62
N LEU A 50 -1.60 -0.75 6.42
CA LEU A 50 -1.45 -2.21 6.55
C LEU A 50 -1.93 -2.68 7.92
N GLY A 51 -2.80 -3.68 7.92
CA GLY A 51 -3.32 -4.31 9.13
C GLY A 51 -3.08 -5.82 9.14
N VAL A 52 -2.71 -6.37 10.30
CA VAL A 52 -2.56 -7.82 10.51
C VAL A 52 -3.32 -8.23 11.76
N GLY A 53 -4.48 -8.83 11.56
CA GLY A 53 -5.33 -9.31 12.64
C GLY A 53 -5.13 -10.80 12.91
N LYS A 54 -5.34 -11.22 14.16
CA LYS A 54 -5.40 -12.62 14.55
C LYS A 54 -6.51 -12.88 15.56
N ALA A 55 -7.34 -13.88 15.30
CA ALA A 55 -8.42 -14.28 16.21
C ALA A 55 -8.78 -15.77 16.05
N GLY A 56 -9.71 -16.26 16.87
CA GLY A 56 -10.22 -17.64 16.78
C GLY A 56 -11.12 -17.84 15.55
N ALA A 57 -11.90 -16.81 15.19
CA ALA A 57 -12.74 -16.78 14.01
C ALA A 57 -12.22 -15.78 12.96
N VAL A 58 -12.57 -16.01 11.67
CA VAL A 58 -12.15 -15.14 10.56
C VAL A 58 -12.72 -13.72 10.68
N PRO A 59 -14.03 -13.50 10.95
CA PRO A 59 -14.60 -12.15 11.03
C PRO A 59 -13.95 -11.30 12.12
N GLU A 60 -13.69 -11.89 13.29
CA GLU A 60 -12.98 -11.22 14.38
C GLU A 60 -11.54 -10.84 14.02
N ALA A 61 -10.86 -11.71 13.26
CA ALA A 61 -9.51 -11.44 12.79
C ALA A 61 -9.51 -10.31 11.76
N MET A 62 -10.51 -10.27 10.87
CA MET A 62 -10.70 -9.19 9.90
C MET A 62 -10.96 -7.85 10.61
N ALA A 63 -11.89 -7.79 11.55
CA ALA A 63 -12.18 -6.56 12.30
C ALA A 63 -10.93 -5.99 13.00
N LYS A 64 -10.11 -6.86 13.61
CA LYS A 64 -8.82 -6.46 14.21
C LYS A 64 -7.82 -5.95 13.16
N ALA A 65 -7.78 -6.58 11.99
CA ALA A 65 -6.90 -6.16 10.90
C ALA A 65 -7.32 -4.79 10.36
N THR A 66 -8.61 -4.57 10.07
CA THR A 66 -9.15 -3.29 9.59
C THR A 66 -8.85 -2.15 10.57
N LEU A 67 -9.14 -2.34 11.86
CA LEU A 67 -8.84 -1.33 12.89
C LEU A 67 -7.35 -1.00 12.96
N GLN A 68 -6.47 -1.97 12.74
CA GLN A 68 -5.03 -1.74 12.71
C GLN A 68 -4.60 -1.02 11.42
N ALA A 69 -5.18 -1.36 10.27
CA ALA A 69 -4.89 -0.70 9.00
C ALA A 69 -5.22 0.79 9.06
N HIS A 70 -6.39 1.15 9.60
CA HIS A 70 -6.81 2.55 9.74
C HIS A 70 -5.91 3.35 10.69
N LYS A 71 -5.38 2.73 11.75
CA LYS A 71 -4.40 3.37 12.65
C LYS A 71 -3.04 3.59 11.98
N ASN A 72 -2.68 2.75 11.01
CA ASN A 72 -1.38 2.75 10.35
C ASN A 72 -1.42 3.44 8.98
N MET A 73 -2.40 4.32 8.73
CA MET A 73 -2.49 5.05 7.47
C MET A 73 -1.28 5.97 7.29
N ARG A 74 -0.67 5.91 6.11
CA ARG A 74 0.50 6.68 5.71
C ARG A 74 0.26 7.29 4.34
N LYS A 75 0.75 8.51 4.17
CA LYS A 75 0.71 9.23 2.89
C LYS A 75 1.91 8.84 2.03
N ILE A 76 1.67 8.59 0.76
CA ILE A 76 2.67 8.23 -0.25
C ILE A 76 2.80 9.37 -1.27
N ALA A 77 3.98 9.51 -1.86
CA ALA A 77 4.18 10.41 -3.01
C ALA A 77 3.68 9.75 -4.31
N LEU A 78 2.70 10.40 -4.95
CA LEU A 78 2.18 10.01 -6.27
C LEU A 78 2.52 11.08 -7.31
N SER A 79 2.67 10.67 -8.57
CA SER A 79 2.84 11.56 -9.73
C SER A 79 1.73 11.30 -10.73
N GLY A 80 0.62 12.02 -10.59
CA GLY A 80 -0.58 11.81 -11.40
C GLY A 80 -1.17 10.41 -11.19
N THR A 81 -1.10 9.55 -12.22
CA THR A 81 -1.61 8.18 -12.18
C THR A 81 -0.56 7.12 -11.82
N THR A 82 0.71 7.52 -11.69
CA THR A 82 1.87 6.63 -11.48
C THR A 82 2.75 7.08 -10.31
N ILE A 83 3.89 6.41 -10.10
CA ILE A 83 4.89 6.74 -9.07
C ILE A 83 5.95 7.72 -9.61
N PRO A 84 6.62 8.53 -8.76
CA PRO A 84 7.62 9.50 -9.22
C PRO A 84 8.88 8.90 -9.86
N HIS A 85 9.39 7.78 -9.33
CA HIS A 85 10.61 7.13 -9.80
C HIS A 85 10.59 5.64 -9.47
N GLU A 86 11.52 4.88 -10.07
CA GLU A 86 11.66 3.45 -9.79
C GLU A 86 12.29 3.19 -8.42
N VAL A 87 11.78 2.19 -7.72
CA VAL A 87 12.27 1.80 -6.38
C VAL A 87 12.30 0.30 -6.26
N ILE A 88 13.34 -0.21 -5.60
CA ILE A 88 13.44 -1.60 -5.18
C ILE A 88 13.49 -1.62 -3.65
N ALA A 89 12.62 -2.43 -3.04
CA ALA A 89 12.66 -2.63 -1.60
C ALA A 89 12.64 -4.11 -1.23
N LYS A 90 13.35 -4.40 -0.13
CA LYS A 90 13.48 -5.75 0.44
C LYS A 90 13.01 -5.79 1.88
N VAL A 91 12.22 -6.82 2.19
CA VAL A 91 11.80 -7.18 3.54
C VAL A 91 11.92 -8.69 3.73
N GLY A 92 12.83 -9.10 4.61
CA GLY A 92 13.21 -10.51 4.74
C GLY A 92 13.74 -11.05 3.41
N GLY A 93 13.16 -12.16 2.95
CA GLY A 93 13.48 -12.75 1.64
C GLY A 93 12.65 -12.20 0.47
N ALA A 94 11.66 -11.33 0.70
CA ALA A 94 10.85 -10.77 -0.37
C ALA A 94 11.48 -9.47 -0.90
N GLU A 95 11.51 -9.33 -2.22
CA GLU A 95 12.07 -8.19 -2.92
C GLU A 95 11.10 -7.76 -4.04
N VAL A 96 10.74 -6.48 -4.06
CA VAL A 96 9.74 -5.92 -4.97
C VAL A 96 10.34 -4.72 -5.69
N LEU A 97 10.29 -4.76 -7.02
CA LEU A 97 10.57 -3.65 -7.91
C LEU A 97 9.25 -2.96 -8.26
N LEU A 98 9.21 -1.64 -8.07
CA LEU A 98 8.16 -0.75 -8.54
C LEU A 98 8.76 0.18 -9.59
N LYS A 99 8.15 0.23 -10.78
CA LYS A 99 8.60 1.05 -11.90
C LYS A 99 7.45 1.90 -12.45
N PRO A 100 7.65 3.21 -12.65
CA PRO A 100 6.63 4.07 -13.24
C PRO A 100 6.31 3.64 -14.67
N ALA A 101 5.06 3.87 -15.07
CA ALA A 101 4.56 3.50 -16.38
C ALA A 101 3.85 4.69 -17.06
N SER A 102 3.74 4.64 -18.39
CA SER A 102 2.97 5.62 -19.16
C SER A 102 1.47 5.47 -18.91
N LEU A 103 0.74 6.57 -19.11
CA LEU A 103 -0.71 6.60 -19.04
C LEU A 103 -1.34 5.50 -19.92
N GLY A 104 -2.26 4.73 -19.36
CA GLY A 104 -2.98 3.66 -20.07
C GLY A 104 -2.29 2.29 -20.01
N THR A 105 -1.19 2.15 -19.25
CA THR A 105 -0.54 0.84 -19.05
C THR A 105 -1.35 -0.06 -18.11
N GLY A 106 -2.08 0.55 -17.15
CA GLY A 106 -2.78 -0.19 -16.11
C GLY A 106 -1.85 -0.76 -15.03
N VAL A 107 -2.43 -1.51 -14.10
CA VAL A 107 -1.71 -2.10 -12.96
C VAL A 107 -1.20 -3.50 -13.31
N ILE A 108 0.08 -3.59 -13.67
CA ILE A 108 0.77 -4.87 -13.91
C ILE A 108 1.51 -5.27 -12.63
N ALA A 109 0.82 -6.07 -11.81
CA ALA A 109 1.32 -6.50 -10.51
C ALA A 109 0.83 -7.88 -10.09
N GLY A 110 1.64 -8.57 -9.30
CA GLY A 110 1.25 -9.81 -8.62
C GLY A 110 0.26 -9.51 -7.48
N GLY A 111 -0.61 -10.48 -7.12
CA GLY A 111 -1.78 -10.23 -6.25
C GLY A 111 -1.51 -9.43 -4.98
N GLY A 112 -0.45 -9.73 -4.23
CA GLY A 112 -0.10 -9.00 -3.01
C GLY A 112 0.36 -7.55 -3.25
N VAL A 113 1.08 -7.32 -4.35
CA VAL A 113 1.50 -5.95 -4.74
C VAL A 113 0.31 -5.19 -5.32
N ARG A 114 -0.51 -5.85 -6.15
CA ARG A 114 -1.70 -5.26 -6.79
C ARG A 114 -2.66 -4.71 -5.75
N ALA A 115 -2.99 -5.48 -4.71
CA ALA A 115 -3.90 -5.04 -3.66
C ALA A 115 -3.43 -3.75 -2.97
N VAL A 116 -2.11 -3.58 -2.79
CA VAL A 116 -1.53 -2.37 -2.19
C VAL A 116 -1.59 -1.18 -3.13
N VAL A 117 -1.17 -1.39 -4.38
CA VAL A 117 -1.00 -0.30 -5.33
C VAL A 117 -2.35 0.22 -5.84
N GLU A 118 -3.35 -0.66 -5.97
CA GLU A 118 -4.72 -0.25 -6.28
C GLU A 118 -5.35 0.52 -5.12
N ALA A 119 -5.22 0.06 -3.86
CA ALA A 119 -5.70 0.81 -2.69
C ALA A 119 -4.99 2.18 -2.51
N ALA A 120 -3.76 2.30 -3.00
CA ALA A 120 -3.03 3.57 -3.05
C ALA A 120 -3.60 4.57 -4.08
N GLY A 121 -4.40 4.11 -5.04
CA GLY A 121 -4.93 4.95 -6.12
C GLY A 121 -4.03 5.03 -7.35
N VAL A 122 -2.99 4.20 -7.43
CA VAL A 122 -2.11 4.14 -8.61
C VAL A 122 -2.79 3.33 -9.69
N ARG A 123 -2.85 3.88 -10.90
CA ARG A 123 -3.53 3.25 -12.04
C ARG A 123 -2.55 2.67 -13.04
N ASP A 124 -1.37 3.28 -13.18
CA ASP A 124 -0.36 2.89 -14.16
C ASP A 124 0.95 2.54 -13.46
N ILE A 125 1.31 1.26 -13.45
CA ILE A 125 2.56 0.80 -12.85
C ILE A 125 3.03 -0.54 -13.44
N LEU A 126 4.35 -0.71 -13.51
CA LEU A 126 4.99 -1.98 -13.77
C LEU A 126 5.67 -2.46 -12.49
N THR A 127 5.37 -3.69 -12.08
CA THR A 127 5.99 -4.25 -10.87
C THR A 127 6.51 -5.65 -11.09
N LYS A 128 7.50 -6.04 -10.29
CA LYS A 128 7.99 -7.42 -10.27
C LYS A 128 8.37 -7.82 -8.85
N SER A 129 7.87 -8.97 -8.41
CA SER A 129 8.40 -9.67 -7.24
C SER A 129 9.58 -10.53 -7.69
N LEU A 130 10.77 -10.22 -7.18
CA LEU A 130 12.04 -10.84 -7.56
C LEU A 130 12.55 -11.86 -6.53
N GLY A 131 12.00 -11.83 -5.32
CA GLY A 131 12.40 -12.69 -4.21
C GLY A 131 11.36 -13.72 -3.80
N SER A 132 11.28 -13.97 -2.49
CA SER A 132 10.33 -14.89 -1.87
C SER A 132 8.86 -14.50 -2.17
N SER A 133 8.02 -15.52 -2.40
CA SER A 133 6.58 -15.40 -2.61
C SER A 133 5.76 -15.28 -1.33
N ASN A 134 6.38 -15.09 -0.16
CA ASN A 134 5.66 -14.91 1.10
C ASN A 134 4.84 -13.61 1.09
N MET A 135 3.52 -13.75 0.98
CA MET A 135 2.56 -12.65 0.82
C MET A 135 2.72 -11.53 1.86
N LEU A 136 2.90 -11.87 3.14
CA LEU A 136 3.06 -10.86 4.19
C LEU A 136 4.32 -10.02 3.99
N ASN A 137 5.42 -10.64 3.55
CA ASN A 137 6.67 -9.94 3.31
C ASN A 137 6.64 -9.17 1.99
N VAL A 138 5.98 -9.71 0.95
CA VAL A 138 5.76 -9.00 -0.31
C VAL A 138 4.98 -7.71 -0.06
N VAL A 139 3.87 -7.77 0.68
CA VAL A 139 3.08 -6.58 1.02
C VAL A 139 3.92 -5.57 1.82
N LYS A 140 4.64 -6.02 2.84
CA LYS A 140 5.55 -5.15 3.62
C LYS A 140 6.65 -4.53 2.76
N ALA A 141 7.21 -5.29 1.81
CA ALA A 141 8.21 -4.79 0.88
C ALA A 141 7.63 -3.73 -0.04
N THR A 142 6.39 -3.92 -0.53
CA THR A 142 5.67 -2.90 -1.32
C THR A 142 5.45 -1.62 -0.51
N PHE A 143 4.97 -1.71 0.73
CA PHE A 143 4.82 -0.53 1.61
C PHE A 143 6.16 0.18 1.80
N LYS A 144 7.24 -0.57 2.07
CA LYS A 144 8.59 -0.01 2.22
C LYS A 144 9.11 0.64 0.93
N ALA A 145 8.74 0.13 -0.25
CA ALA A 145 9.09 0.75 -1.53
C ALA A 145 8.33 2.06 -1.72
N LEU A 146 7.03 2.07 -1.41
CA LEU A 146 6.18 3.25 -1.51
C LEU A 146 6.63 4.37 -0.54
N GLU A 147 7.07 4.02 0.66
CA GLU A 147 7.60 4.98 1.65
C GLU A 147 8.93 5.63 1.23
N GLN A 148 9.70 5.00 0.34
CA GLN A 148 10.93 5.58 -0.20
C GLN A 148 10.68 6.58 -1.31
N LEU A 149 9.45 6.63 -1.87
CA LEU A 149 9.12 7.57 -2.91
C LEU A 149 9.16 8.99 -2.37
N GLN A 150 9.71 9.87 -3.18
CA GLN A 150 9.83 11.30 -2.92
C GLN A 150 9.21 12.05 -4.08
N SER A 151 8.40 13.06 -3.76
CA SER A 151 7.85 13.96 -4.78
C SER A 151 8.93 14.88 -5.33
N ALA A 152 8.76 15.29 -6.59
CA ALA A 152 9.69 16.24 -7.21
C ALA A 152 9.75 17.57 -6.45
N GLN A 153 8.62 18.02 -5.88
CA GLN A 153 8.57 19.23 -5.05
C GLN A 153 9.44 19.09 -3.81
N ASN A 154 9.33 17.99 -3.07
CA ASN A 154 10.10 17.79 -1.84
C ASN A 154 11.61 17.77 -2.14
N ILE A 155 12.03 17.10 -3.24
CA ILE A 155 13.44 17.07 -3.64
C ILE A 155 13.93 18.45 -4.08
N ALA A 156 13.09 19.23 -4.75
CA ALA A 156 13.41 20.57 -5.21
C ALA A 156 13.66 21.54 -4.05
N GLU A 157 12.81 21.49 -3.03
CA GLU A 157 12.98 22.24 -1.79
C GLU A 157 14.27 21.85 -1.07
N MET A 158 14.54 20.54 -0.93
CA MET A 158 15.76 20.04 -0.29
C MET A 158 17.05 20.47 -1.02
N ARG A 159 17.00 20.60 -2.36
CA ARG A 159 18.17 20.91 -3.19
C ARG A 159 18.28 22.40 -3.57
N GLY A 160 17.30 23.23 -3.23
CA GLY A 160 17.26 24.64 -3.60
C GLY A 160 17.22 24.88 -5.12
N LYS A 161 16.63 23.95 -5.89
CA LYS A 161 16.51 24.03 -7.36
C LYS A 161 15.04 24.19 -7.74
N PRO A 162 14.71 24.79 -8.90
CA PRO A 162 13.33 24.86 -9.35
C PRO A 162 12.77 23.45 -9.60
N ALA A 163 11.52 23.21 -9.18
CA ALA A 163 10.88 21.90 -9.29
C ALA A 163 10.80 21.37 -10.74
N LYS A 164 10.74 22.29 -11.71
CA LYS A 164 10.70 21.96 -13.14
C LYS A 164 11.93 21.16 -13.60
N ASP A 165 13.10 21.41 -13.02
CA ASP A 165 14.34 20.74 -13.42
C ASP A 165 14.45 19.32 -12.87
N LEU A 166 13.77 19.06 -11.74
CA LEU A 166 13.82 17.80 -11.01
C LEU A 166 12.60 16.91 -11.27
N ALA A 167 11.61 17.41 -12.00
CA ALA A 167 10.49 16.63 -12.46
C ALA A 167 10.95 15.50 -13.41
N PRO A 168 10.25 14.35 -13.41
CA PRO A 168 10.57 13.26 -14.33
C PRO A 168 10.59 13.71 -15.79
N PHE A 169 11.44 13.09 -16.60
CA PHE A 169 11.68 13.54 -17.99
C PHE A 169 10.42 13.50 -18.87
N TRP A 170 9.44 12.65 -18.54
CA TRP A 170 8.16 12.55 -19.26
C TRP A 170 7.17 13.67 -18.87
N GLU A 171 7.31 14.28 -17.69
CA GLU A 171 6.51 15.46 -17.28
C GLU A 171 7.12 16.74 -17.87
N ARG A 172 8.45 16.83 -17.93
CA ARG A 172 9.17 18.00 -18.47
C ARG A 172 8.82 18.35 -19.94
N ARG A 173 8.38 17.37 -20.74
CA ARG A 173 8.08 17.55 -22.17
C ARG A 173 6.70 18.15 -22.48
N LYS A 174 5.78 18.26 -21.51
CA LYS A 174 4.41 18.75 -21.78
C LYS A 174 4.32 20.26 -22.01
N ASP A 175 5.35 21.02 -21.66
CA ASP A 175 5.40 22.48 -21.82
C ASP A 175 6.12 22.92 -23.12
N GLY A 176 6.06 22.09 -24.17
CA GLY A 176 6.67 22.38 -25.48
C GLY A 176 5.69 23.05 -26.44
#